data_AF-A0A0G0TWH6-F1
#
_entry.id   AF-A0A0G0TWH6-F1
#
_cell.length_a   1.000
_cell.length_b   1.000
_cell.length_c   1.000
_cell.angle_alpha   90.00
_cell.angle_beta   90.00
_cell.angle_gamma   90.00
#
_symmetry.space_group_name_H-M   'P 1'
#
loop_
_entity.id
_entity.type
_entity.pdbx_description
1 polymer ?
#
loop_
_entity_poly.entity_id
_entity_poly.type
_entity_poly.pdbx_seq_one_letter_code
_entity_poly.pdbx_strand_id
1 'polypeptide(L)'
;MALGTSLPELAAAISSGIKKDWKLLYGDIQGSNIFNLSIIGAILIIFGGSGYTIDVFSLIFMALTIVSVVILSHKYMGTNIPRGYGILYILIYVFYLFKIYKF
;
A
#
# COMPACT_ATOMS: atom_id res chain seq x y z
N MET A 1 8.66 -12.15 -1.39
CA MET A 1 8.03 -12.36 -0.07
C MET A 1 6.81 -11.46 0.15
N ALA A 2 6.84 -10.16 -0.17
CA ALA A 2 5.70 -9.25 0.04
C ALA A 2 4.37 -9.67 -0.63
N LEU A 3 4.43 -10.27 -1.82
CA LEU A 3 3.22 -10.73 -2.51
C LEU A 3 2.46 -11.80 -1.72
N GLY A 4 3.16 -12.77 -1.12
CA GLY A 4 2.53 -13.88 -0.41
C GLY A 4 1.85 -13.46 0.90
N THR A 5 2.40 -12.45 1.59
CA THR A 5 1.80 -11.92 2.82
C THR A 5 0.59 -11.04 2.55
N SER A 6 0.52 -10.38 1.40
CA SER A 6 -0.56 -9.44 1.02
C SER A 6 -1.68 -10.06 0.17
N LEU A 7 -1.54 -11.34 -0.21
CA LEU A 7 -2.54 -12.06 -1.01
C LEU A 7 -3.89 -12.22 -0.29
N PRO A 8 -3.94 -12.58 1.00
CA PRO A 8 -5.18 -12.65 1.76
C PRO A 8 -5.91 -11.30 1.86
N GLU A 9 -5.18 -10.20 2.10
CA GLU A 9 -5.75 -8.85 2.15
C GLU A 9 -6.28 -8.43 0.78
N LEU A 10 -5.57 -8.78 -0.31
CA LEU A 10 -6.06 -8.53 -1.66
C LEU A 10 -7.37 -9.28 -1.92
N ALA A 11 -7.48 -10.54 -1.47
CA ALA A 11 -8.71 -11.32 -1.59
C ALA A 11 -9.86 -10.72 -0.76
N ALA A 12 -9.57 -10.25 0.46
CA ALA A 12 -10.55 -9.59 1.33
C ALA A 12 -11.04 -8.25 0.73
N ALA A 13 -10.12 -7.45 0.18
CA ALA A 13 -10.43 -6.20 -0.52
C ALA A 13 -11.27 -6.46 -1.78
N ILE A 14 -10.93 -7.45 -2.61
CA ILE A 14 -11.73 -7.80 -3.79
C ILE A 14 -13.14 -8.24 -3.38
N SER A 15 -13.26 -9.11 -2.37
CA SER A 15 -14.55 -9.60 -1.86
C SER A 15 -15.43 -8.45 -1.35
N SER A 16 -14.86 -7.53 -0.56
CA SER A 16 -15.58 -6.37 -0.02
C SER A 16 -15.98 -5.38 -1.13
N GLY A 17 -15.12 -5.21 -2.14
CA GLY A 17 -15.41 -4.37 -3.31
C GLY A 17 -16.55 -4.93 -4.18
N ILE A 18 -16.59 -6.25 -4.38
CA ILE A 18 -17.71 -6.93 -5.08
C ILE A 18 -19.01 -6.75 -4.31
N LYS A 19 -18.96 -6.86 -2.97
CA LYS A 19 -20.11 -6.64 -2.08
C LYS A 19 -20.52 -5.17 -1.93
N LYS A 20 -19.76 -4.24 -2.50
CA LYS A 20 -19.92 -2.77 -2.35
C LYS A 20 -19.88 -2.32 -0.88
N ASP A 21 -19.20 -3.06 -0.02
CA ASP A 21 -18.97 -2.67 1.37
C ASP A 21 -17.70 -1.81 1.46
N TRP A 22 -17.85 -0.54 1.09
CA TRP A 22 -16.74 0.40 1.02
C TRP A 22 -16.14 0.67 2.41
N LYS A 23 -16.94 0.67 3.48
CA LYS A 23 -16.45 0.90 4.84
C LYS A 23 -15.51 -0.22 5.29
N LEU A 24 -15.91 -1.47 5.06
CA LEU A 24 -15.07 -2.63 5.36
C LEU A 24 -13.80 -2.61 4.51
N LEU A 25 -13.93 -2.34 3.21
CA LEU A 25 -12.80 -2.25 2.28
C LEU A 25 -11.77 -1.19 2.71
N TYR A 26 -12.21 0.01 3.08
CA TYR A 26 -11.31 1.05 3.57
C TYR A 26 -10.65 0.68 4.90
N GLY A 27 -11.43 0.15 5.84
CA GLY A 27 -10.94 -0.27 7.15
C GLY A 27 -9.86 -1.36 7.05
N ASP A 28 -10.08 -2.33 6.18
CA ASP A 28 -9.15 -3.44 5.94
C ASP A 28 -7.83 -2.96 5.30
N ILE A 29 -7.90 -2.14 4.24
CA ILE A 29 -6.72 -1.60 3.56
C ILE A 29 -5.91 -0.69 4.50
N GLN A 30 -6.58 0.18 5.26
CA GLN A 30 -5.89 1.11 6.14
C GLN A 30 -5.31 0.41 7.38
N GLY A 31 -6.08 -0.50 7.99
CA GLY A 31 -5.66 -1.29 9.14
C GLY A 31 -4.47 -2.20 8.84
N SER A 32 -4.50 -2.94 7.74
CA SER A 32 -3.42 -3.83 7.32
C SER A 32 -2.12 -3.07 7.02
N ASN A 33 -2.18 -1.93 6.33
CA ASN A 33 -1.00 -1.10 6.06
C ASN A 33 -0.39 -0.52 7.34
N ILE A 34 -1.20 -0.01 8.27
CA ILE A 34 -0.71 0.49 9.56
C ILE A 34 -0.06 -0.64 10.35
N PHE A 35 -0.75 -1.78 10.48
CA PHE A 35 -0.25 -2.95 11.19
C PHE A 35 1.08 -3.47 10.62
N ASN A 36 1.15 -3.63 9.29
CA ASN A 36 2.35 -4.11 8.61
C ASN A 36 3.53 -3.15 8.80
N LEU A 37 3.33 -1.83 8.63
CA LEU A 37 4.39 -0.84 8.84
C LEU A 37 4.84 -0.78 10.29
N SER A 38 3.91 -0.83 11.24
CA SER A 38 4.23 -0.78 12.67
C SER A 38 4.99 -2.02 13.13
N ILE A 39 4.54 -3.22 12.76
CA ILE A 39 5.20 -4.47 13.19
C ILE A 39 6.54 -4.64 12.51
N ILE A 40 6.61 -4.46 11.19
CA ILE A 40 7.88 -4.58 10.46
C ILE A 40 8.87 -3.52 10.97
N GLY A 41 8.41 -2.28 11.18
CA GLY A 41 9.22 -1.21 11.75
C GLY A 41 9.74 -1.56 13.15
N ALA A 42 8.88 -2.05 14.05
CA ALA A 42 9.28 -2.48 15.38
C ALA A 42 10.30 -3.62 15.35
N ILE A 43 10.08 -4.64 14.51
CA ILE A 43 11.03 -5.75 14.34
C ILE A 43 12.38 -5.25 13.82
N LEU A 44 12.39 -4.34 12.84
CA LEU A 44 13.62 -3.76 12.30
C LEU A 44 14.36 -2.91 13.35
N ILE A 45 13.65 -2.20 14.23
CA ILE A 45 14.30 -1.44 15.31
C ILE A 45 14.92 -2.35 16.36
N ILE A 46 14.24 -3.44 16.73
CA ILE A 46 14.68 -4.34 17.80
C ILE A 46 15.76 -5.31 17.31
N PHE A 47 15.60 -5.85 16.10
CA PHE A 47 16.43 -6.94 15.56
C PHE A 47 17.24 -6.54 14.32
N GLY A 48 17.00 -5.36 13.75
CA GLY A 48 17.74 -4.90 12.58
C GLY A 48 19.13 -4.44 12.95
N GLY A 49 20.16 -5.18 12.52
CA GLY A 49 21.55 -4.76 12.64
C GLY A 49 21.85 -3.47 11.84
N SER A 50 22.98 -2.84 12.16
CA SER A 50 23.48 -1.66 11.45
C SER A 50 24.01 -2.03 10.07
N GLY A 51 23.13 -2.06 9.06
CA GLY A 51 23.51 -2.35 7.67
C GLY A 51 22.42 -2.11 6.62
N TYR A 52 21.23 -1.67 7.02
CA TYR A 52 20.14 -1.39 6.08
C TYR A 52 20.33 -0.03 5.43
N THR A 53 20.78 -0.03 4.18
CA THR A 53 20.70 1.15 3.31
C THR A 53 19.36 1.13 2.59
N ILE A 54 18.50 2.09 2.93
CA ILE A 54 17.26 2.31 2.18
C ILE A 54 17.63 3.20 0.99
N ASP A 55 17.33 2.73 -0.21
CA ASP A 55 17.45 3.55 -1.41
C ASP A 55 16.53 4.78 -1.32
N VAL A 56 17.11 5.96 -1.51
CA VAL A 56 16.41 7.25 -1.37
C VAL A 56 15.25 7.36 -2.34
N PHE A 57 15.39 6.82 -3.56
CA PHE A 57 14.32 6.80 -4.54
C PHE A 57 13.12 5.98 -4.03
N SER A 58 13.37 4.78 -3.53
CA SER A 58 12.35 3.91 -2.94
C SER A 58 11.65 4.56 -1.73
N LEU A 59 12.39 5.27 -0.88
CA LEU A 59 11.84 6.00 0.26
C LEU A 59 10.90 7.14 -0.19
N ILE A 60 11.34 7.97 -1.14
CA ILE A 60 10.54 9.08 -1.68
C ILE A 60 9.30 8.54 -2.39
N PHE A 61 9.44 7.48 -3.19
CA PHE A 61 8.33 6.88 -3.92
C PHE A 61 7.26 6.31 -2.96
N MET A 62 7.70 5.61 -1.91
CA MET A 62 6.81 5.12 -0.85
C MET A 62 6.09 6.27 -0.14
N ALA A 63 6.82 7.32 0.26
CA ALA A 63 6.25 8.49 0.93
C ALA A 63 5.20 9.20 0.06
N LEU A 64 5.50 9.44 -1.23
CA LEU A 64 4.56 10.06 -2.18
C LEU A 64 3.30 9.20 -2.37
N THR A 65 3.46 7.89 -2.47
CA THR A 65 2.34 6.96 -2.64
C THR A 65 1.44 7.00 -1.40
N ILE A 66 2.00 6.93 -0.20
CA ILE A 66 1.24 7.03 1.07
C ILE A 66 0.49 8.38 1.15
N VAL A 67 1.18 9.50 0.90
CA VAL A 67 0.57 10.83 0.94
C VAL A 67 -0.57 10.95 -0.06
N SER A 68 -0.38 10.48 -1.29
CA SER A 68 -1.42 10.51 -2.33
C SER A 68 -2.63 9.65 -1.97
N VAL A 69 -2.44 8.48 -1.37
CA VAL A 69 -3.52 7.61 -0.89
C VAL A 69 -4.29 8.28 0.24
N VAL A 70 -3.61 8.94 1.19
CA VAL A 70 -4.24 9.69 2.29
C VAL A 70 -5.05 10.88 1.76
N ILE A 71 -4.51 11.63 0.80
CA ILE A 71 -5.23 12.78 0.20
C ILE A 71 -6.48 12.30 -0.52
N LEU A 72 -6.39 11.23 -1.33
CA LEU A 72 -7.54 10.70 -2.05
C LEU A 72 -8.57 10.09 -1.11
N SER A 73 -8.15 9.38 -0.06
CA SER A 73 -9.08 8.81 0.91
C SER A 73 -9.84 9.90 1.65
N HIS A 74 -9.18 11.00 2.03
CA HIS A 74 -9.83 12.14 2.67
C HIS A 74 -10.76 12.89 1.70
N LYS A 75 -10.31 13.13 0.46
CA LYS A 75 -11.11 13.82 -0.57
C LYS A 75 -12.38 13.06 -0.94
N TYR A 76 -12.31 11.74 -1.03
CA TYR A 76 -13.42 10.88 -1.43
C TYR A 76 -14.11 10.20 -0.24
N MET A 77 -13.88 10.68 0.98
CA MET A 77 -14.47 10.08 2.19
C MET A 77 -16.01 10.09 2.10
N GLY A 78 -16.62 8.91 2.16
CA GLY A 78 -18.07 8.75 2.01
C GLY A 78 -18.59 8.74 0.55
N THR A 79 -17.70 8.79 -0.43
CA THR A 79 -18.04 8.73 -1.87
C THR A 79 -17.22 7.65 -2.58
N ASN A 80 -17.56 7.37 -3.84
CA ASN A 80 -16.82 6.41 -4.65
C ASN A 80 -15.56 7.05 -5.22
N ILE A 81 -14.39 6.45 -5.00
CA ILE A 81 -13.16 6.83 -5.70
C ILE A 81 -13.31 6.50 -7.20
N PRO A 82 -13.03 7.44 -8.11
CA PRO A 82 -13.06 7.19 -9.54
C PRO A 82 -12.10 6.06 -9.96
N ARG A 83 -12.55 5.17 -10.84
CA ARG A 83 -11.76 4.03 -11.35
C ARG A 83 -10.41 4.44 -11.96
N GLY A 84 -10.31 5.66 -12.50
CA GLY A 84 -9.07 6.21 -13.08
C GLY A 84 -7.91 6.27 -12.09
N TYR A 85 -8.17 6.57 -10.81
CA TYR A 85 -7.12 6.56 -9.78
C TYR A 85 -6.59 5.15 -9.52
N GLY A 86 -7.46 4.13 -9.54
CA GLY A 86 -7.05 2.73 -9.41
C GLY A 86 -6.12 2.30 -10.55
N ILE A 87 -6.47 2.64 -11.79
CA ILE A 87 -5.61 2.36 -12.97
C ILE A 87 -4.27 3.09 -12.84
N LEU A 88 -4.29 4.36 -12.41
CA LEU A 88 -3.06 5.13 -12.17
C LEU A 88 -2.15 4.45 -11.15
N TYR A 89 -2.68 4.01 -9.99
CA TYR A 89 -1.88 3.32 -8.97
C TYR A 89 -1.34 1.98 -9.46
N ILE A 90 -2.09 1.23 -10.26
CA ILE A 90 -1.61 0.00 -10.89
C ILE A 90 -0.43 0.31 -11.83
N LEU A 91 -0.54 1.35 -12.67
CA LEU A 91 0.55 1.76 -13.55
C LEU A 91 1.80 2.20 -12.78
N ILE A 92 1.61 2.99 -11.72
CA ILE A 92 2.69 3.41 -10.80
C ILE A 92 3.37 2.18 -10.18
N TYR A 93 2.59 1.20 -9.71
CA TYR A 93 3.11 -0.03 -9.11
C TYR A 93 3.88 -0.89 -10.12
N VAL A 94 3.33 -1.06 -11.33
CA VAL A 94 4.00 -1.78 -12.42
C VAL A 94 5.32 -1.09 -12.80
N PHE A 95 5.31 0.24 -12.93
CA PHE A 95 6.51 1.03 -13.19
C PHE A 95 7.57 0.84 -12.08
N TYR A 96 7.15 0.87 -10.82
CA TYR A 96 8.03 0.62 -9.68
C TYR A 96 8.64 -0.79 -9.72
N LEU A 97 7.83 -1.82 -10.04
CA LEU A 97 8.33 -3.19 -10.20
C LEU A 97 9.37 -3.28 -11.32
N PHE A 98 9.16 -2.62 -12.46
CA PHE A 98 10.15 -2.55 -13.54
C PHE A 98 11.47 -1.94 -13.08
N LYS A 99 11.42 -0.83 -12.32
CA LYS A 99 12.63 -0.19 -11.78
C LYS A 99 13.39 -1.10 -10.79
N ILE A 100 12.69 -1.87 -9.96
CA ILE A 100 13.31 -2.75 -8.96
C ILE A 100 13.86 -4.05 -9.56
N TYR A 101 13.13 -4.68 -10.50
CA TYR A 101 13.51 -5.98 -11.09
C TYR A 101 14.48 -5.85 -12.28
N LYS A 102 15.02 -4.65 -12.52
CA LYS A 102 16.05 -4.31 -13.51
C LYS A 102 15.49 -3.89 -14.89
N PHE A 103 15.24 -2.58 -14.99
CA PHE A 103 15.87 -1.66 -15.94
C PHE A 103 16.30 -0.37 -15.22
#